data_AF-A0A7S4PSL4-F1
#
_entry.id   AF-A0A7S4PSL4-F1
#
_cell.length_a   1.000
_cell.length_b   1.000
_cell.length_c   1.000
_cell.angle_alpha   90.00
_cell.angle_beta   90.00
_cell.angle_gamma   90.00
#
_symmetry.space_group_name_H-M   'P 1'
#
loop_
_entity.id
_entity.type
_entity.pdbx_description
1 polymer ?
#
loop_
_entity_poly.entity_id
_entity_poly.type
_entity_poly.pdbx_seq_one_letter_code
_entity_poly.pdbx_strand_id
1 'polypeptide(L)'
;TVGVCDIRNLSKVLYSFQHHQDSVMQVQWSPKRPEILASASQDKRICVWDMARVGQFQTKECAEDGPAELLFIHAGHTGRVSDLCWDPNNAWTIASVAEDNILHIWEMEEHIYTQAKVEMEP
;
A
#
# COMPACT_ATOMS: atom_id res chain seq x y z
N THR A 1 0.79 10.77 -5.46
CA THR A 1 1.51 9.63 -6.09
C THR A 1 2.69 9.25 -5.22
N VAL A 2 3.19 8.01 -5.31
CA VAL A 2 4.39 7.54 -4.59
C VAL A 2 5.42 7.06 -5.61
N GLY A 3 6.59 7.70 -5.65
CA GLY A 3 7.65 7.38 -6.59
C GLY A 3 8.65 6.36 -6.05
N VAL A 4 9.09 5.42 -6.89
CA VAL A 4 10.20 4.50 -6.61
C VAL A 4 11.42 4.94 -7.43
N CYS A 5 12.55 5.08 -6.76
CA CYS A 5 13.80 5.57 -7.36
C CYS A 5 14.96 4.61 -7.06
N ASP A 6 15.90 4.49 -7.99
CA ASP A 6 17.18 3.82 -7.76
C ASP A 6 18.19 4.83 -7.20
N ILE A 7 18.77 4.55 -6.04
CA ILE A 7 19.79 5.43 -5.44
C ILE A 7 21.03 5.61 -6.32
N ARG A 8 21.29 4.67 -7.25
CA ARG A 8 22.38 4.75 -8.22
C ARG A 8 22.08 5.71 -9.38
N ASN A 9 20.80 6.03 -9.62
CA ASN A 9 20.37 6.95 -10.66
C ASN A 9 19.10 7.71 -10.28
N LEU A 10 19.26 8.76 -9.47
CA LEU A 10 18.15 9.59 -8.99
C LEU A 10 17.53 10.50 -10.05
N SER A 11 18.12 10.59 -11.25
CA SER A 11 17.57 11.39 -12.34
C SER A 11 16.35 10.77 -13.01
N LYS A 12 16.09 9.47 -12.75
CA LYS A 12 14.99 8.71 -13.34
C LYS A 12 14.15 8.06 -12.26
N VAL A 13 12.88 8.44 -12.20
CA VAL A 13 11.86 7.69 -11.45
C VAL A 13 11.63 6.36 -12.15
N LEU A 14 11.76 5.25 -11.42
CA LEU A 14 11.56 3.91 -11.96
C LEU A 14 10.08 3.59 -12.14
N TYR A 15 9.28 3.96 -11.13
CA TYR A 15 7.87 3.67 -11.08
C TYR A 15 7.12 4.70 -10.23
N SER A 16 5.82 4.86 -10.47
CA SER A 16 4.96 5.79 -9.73
C SER A 16 3.63 5.11 -9.43
N PHE A 17 3.36 4.85 -8.15
CA PHE A 17 2.08 4.35 -7.68
C PHE A 17 1.04 5.48 -7.67
N GLN A 18 -0.11 5.22 -8.27
CA GLN A 18 -1.17 6.21 -8.48
C GLN A 18 -2.51 5.65 -8.02
N HIS A 19 -3.03 6.19 -6.92
CA HIS A 19 -4.39 5.90 -6.43
C HIS A 19 -4.85 6.98 -5.47
N HIS A 20 -3.97 7.45 -4.58
CA HIS A 20 -4.27 8.54 -3.65
C HIS A 20 -4.79 9.80 -4.35
N GLN A 21 -5.82 10.39 -3.75
CA GLN A 21 -6.54 11.56 -4.28
C GLN A 21 -6.17 12.87 -3.59
N ASP A 22 -5.25 12.80 -2.62
CA ASP A 22 -4.72 13.95 -1.90
C ASP A 22 -3.23 13.70 -1.54
N SER A 23 -2.66 14.61 -0.76
CA SER A 23 -1.27 14.61 -0.33
C SER A 23 -0.94 13.34 0.47
N VAL A 24 0.05 12.61 -0.02
CA VAL A 24 0.63 11.47 0.70
C VAL A 24 1.51 12.02 1.82
N MET A 25 1.19 11.69 3.06
CA MET A 25 1.85 12.21 4.26
C MET A 25 2.97 11.30 4.75
N GLN A 26 2.81 9.98 4.58
CA GLN A 26 3.78 8.99 5.04
C GLN A 26 3.89 7.84 4.04
N VAL A 27 5.11 7.30 3.90
CA VAL A 27 5.40 6.09 3.14
C VAL A 27 6.38 5.24 3.93
N GLN A 28 6.08 3.95 4.11
CA GLN A 28 6.96 3.04 4.83
C GLN A 28 6.99 1.65 4.18
N TRP A 29 8.20 1.15 3.94
CA TRP A 29 8.42 -0.24 3.54
C TRP A 29 8.07 -1.21 4.67
N SER A 30 7.54 -2.38 4.33
CA SER A 30 7.37 -3.45 5.30
C SER A 30 8.74 -3.90 5.83
N PRO A 31 8.93 -4.05 7.15
CA PRO A 31 10.18 -4.55 7.71
C PRO A 31 10.40 -6.04 7.45
N LYS A 32 9.38 -6.78 7.01
CA LYS A 32 9.43 -8.23 6.78
C LYS A 32 9.38 -8.61 5.30
N ARG A 33 8.87 -7.73 4.43
CA ARG A 33 8.63 -8.02 3.01
C ARG A 33 9.17 -6.89 2.12
N PRO A 34 10.28 -7.10 1.40
CA PRO A 34 10.92 -6.05 0.61
C PRO A 34 10.08 -5.56 -0.58
N GLU A 35 9.11 -6.34 -1.04
CA GLU A 35 8.19 -6.00 -2.12
C GLU A 35 6.98 -5.15 -1.66
N ILE A 36 6.73 -5.08 -0.36
CA ILE A 36 5.55 -4.43 0.20
C ILE A 36 5.88 -3.06 0.79
N LEU A 37 5.06 -2.06 0.47
CA LEU A 37 5.09 -0.76 1.13
C LEU A 37 3.66 -0.28 1.47
N ALA A 38 3.54 0.58 2.46
CA ALA A 38 2.30 1.27 2.79
C ALA A 38 2.47 2.77 2.62
N SER A 39 1.40 3.45 2.20
CA SER A 39 1.34 4.92 2.14
C SER A 39 0.06 5.44 2.77
N ALA A 40 0.16 6.50 3.56
CA ALA A 40 -0.96 7.20 4.19
C ALA A 40 -1.15 8.58 3.56
N SER A 41 -2.41 9.00 3.43
CA SER A 41 -2.77 10.22 2.72
C SER A 41 -3.86 11.02 3.43
N GLN A 42 -3.90 12.32 3.12
CA GLN A 42 -4.97 13.23 3.56
C GLN A 42 -6.34 12.87 2.96
N ASP A 43 -6.39 12.01 1.93
CA ASP A 43 -7.63 11.45 1.38
C ASP A 43 -8.34 10.45 2.30
N LYS A 44 -7.83 10.27 3.54
CA LYS A 44 -8.39 9.39 4.57
C LYS A 44 -8.20 7.90 4.26
N ARG A 45 -7.25 7.59 3.37
CA ARG A 45 -6.91 6.21 2.98
C ARG A 45 -5.47 5.89 3.33
N ILE A 46 -5.26 4.61 3.59
CA ILE A 46 -3.94 4.00 3.60
C ILE A 46 -3.95 2.95 2.51
N CYS A 47 -3.00 3.05 1.58
CA CYS A 47 -2.83 2.07 0.52
C CYS A 47 -1.65 1.16 0.86
N VAL A 48 -1.84 -0.15 0.74
CA VAL A 48 -0.76 -1.14 0.78
C VAL A 48 -0.49 -1.57 -0.65
N TRP A 49 0.77 -1.55 -1.05
CA TRP A 49 1.22 -1.81 -2.40
C TRP A 49 2.15 -3.02 -2.45
N ASP A 50 2.04 -3.79 -3.53
CA ASP A 50 2.89 -4.95 -3.81
C ASP A 50 3.64 -4.74 -5.13
N MET A 51 4.94 -4.45 -5.03
CA MET A 51 5.79 -4.26 -6.22
C MET A 51 5.89 -5.50 -7.09
N ALA A 52 5.70 -6.71 -6.56
CA ALA A 52 5.77 -7.93 -7.36
C ALA A 52 4.59 -8.04 -8.34
N ARG A 53 3.53 -7.24 -8.15
CA ARG A 53 2.35 -7.22 -9.02
C ARG A 53 2.39 -6.14 -10.11
N VAL A 54 3.43 -5.31 -10.13
CA VAL A 54 3.57 -4.26 -11.14
C VAL A 54 3.61 -4.88 -12.54
N GLY A 55 2.69 -4.44 -13.40
CA GLY A 55 2.58 -4.91 -14.78
C GLY A 55 1.90 -6.27 -14.94
N GLN A 56 1.32 -6.84 -13.88
CA GLN A 56 0.45 -8.01 -14.01
C GLN A 56 -0.81 -7.68 -14.82
N PHE A 57 -1.34 -8.69 -15.49
CA PHE A 57 -2.56 -8.56 -16.27
C PHE A 57 -3.76 -8.36 -15.34
N GLN A 58 -4.63 -7.42 -15.70
CA GLN A 58 -5.94 -7.24 -15.08
C GLN A 58 -7.01 -7.23 -16.16
N THR A 59 -8.19 -7.77 -15.85
CA THR A 59 -9.37 -7.55 -16.67
C THR A 59 -9.78 -6.07 -16.60
N LYS A 60 -10.61 -5.63 -17.55
CA LYS A 60 -11.06 -4.23 -17.58
C LYS A 60 -11.86 -3.87 -16.32
N GLU A 61 -12.67 -4.82 -15.85
CA GLU A 61 -13.49 -4.66 -14.66
C GLU A 61 -12.62 -4.48 -13.42
N CYS A 62 -11.58 -5.31 -13.24
CA CYS A 62 -10.66 -5.18 -12.11
C CYS A 62 -9.81 -3.90 -12.17
N ALA A 63 -9.52 -3.40 -13.37
CA ALA A 63 -8.75 -2.16 -13.53
C ALA A 63 -9.54 -0.89 -13.12
N GLU A 64 -10.87 -0.98 -12.97
CA GLU A 64 -11.68 0.13 -12.44
C GLU A 64 -11.47 0.34 -10.94
N ASP A 65 -11.16 -0.72 -10.20
CA ASP A 65 -10.92 -0.68 -8.75
C ASP A 65 -9.52 -0.16 -8.39
N GLY A 66 -8.58 -0.22 -9.33
CA GLY A 66 -7.22 0.23 -9.14
C GLY A 66 -6.20 -0.62 -9.89
N PRO A 67 -4.92 -0.20 -9.88
CA PRO A 67 -3.87 -0.91 -10.57
C PRO A 67 -3.49 -2.20 -9.81
N ALA A 68 -2.91 -3.18 -10.51
CA ALA A 68 -2.64 -4.53 -9.97
C ALA A 68 -1.77 -4.53 -8.71
N GLU A 69 -0.86 -3.56 -8.60
CA GLU A 69 0.02 -3.38 -7.47
C GLU A 69 -0.64 -2.75 -6.25
N LEU A 70 -1.88 -2.26 -6.35
CA LEU A 70 -2.68 -1.82 -5.21
C LEU A 70 -3.28 -3.05 -4.51
N LEU A 71 -2.58 -3.56 -3.51
CA LEU A 71 -2.96 -4.77 -2.78
C LEU A 71 -4.18 -4.54 -1.88
N PHE A 72 -4.22 -3.41 -1.17
CA PHE A 72 -5.28 -3.14 -0.20
C PHE A 72 -5.48 -1.65 0.06
N ILE A 73 -6.70 -1.27 0.43
CA ILE A 73 -7.05 0.06 0.87
C ILE A 73 -7.70 -0.03 2.27
N HIS A 74 -7.02 0.52 3.28
CA HIS A 74 -7.65 0.74 4.58
C HIS A 74 -8.43 2.06 4.55
N ALA A 75 -9.74 1.95 4.67
CA ALA A 75 -10.69 3.06 4.59
C ALA A 75 -11.41 3.35 5.93
N GLY A 76 -10.87 2.86 7.05
CA GLY A 76 -11.49 2.99 8.36
C GLY A 76 -11.41 4.38 8.98
N HIS A 77 -10.42 5.20 8.61
CA HIS A 77 -10.27 6.56 9.13
C HIS A 77 -11.30 7.52 8.53
N THR A 78 -11.81 8.42 9.35
CA THR A 78 -12.77 9.46 8.96
C THR A 78 -12.14 10.85 8.84
N GLY A 79 -10.96 11.02 9.45
CA GLY A 79 -10.06 12.18 9.32
C GLY A 79 -8.88 11.92 8.38
N ARG A 80 -8.09 12.97 8.14
CA ARG A 80 -6.85 12.89 7.34
C ARG A 80 -5.84 12.02 8.06
N VAL A 81 -5.24 11.05 7.38
CA VAL A 81 -4.23 10.18 7.99
C VAL A 81 -2.91 10.94 8.06
N SER A 82 -2.37 11.09 9.28
CA SER A 82 -1.16 11.87 9.54
C SER A 82 0.10 11.03 9.57
N ASP A 83 0.01 9.78 10.05
CA ASP A 83 1.16 8.87 10.14
C ASP A 83 0.73 7.38 10.12
N LEU A 84 1.67 6.51 9.78
CA LEU A 84 1.52 5.05 9.78
C LEU A 84 2.82 4.37 10.23
N CYS A 85 2.71 3.21 10.88
CA CYS A 85 3.85 2.38 11.24
C CYS A 85 3.55 0.89 11.12
N TRP A 86 4.40 0.14 10.43
CA TRP A 86 4.41 -1.33 10.45
C TRP A 86 4.89 -1.88 11.79
N ASP A 87 4.27 -2.96 12.27
CA ASP A 87 4.78 -3.72 13.40
C ASP A 87 6.04 -4.52 13.01
N PRO A 88 7.18 -4.38 13.72
CA PRO A 88 8.37 -5.20 13.45
C PRO A 88 8.22 -6.67 13.86
N ASN A 89 7.22 -7.02 14.67
CA ASN A 89 7.00 -8.38 15.15
C ASN A 89 6.02 -9.16 14.27
N ASN A 90 4.93 -8.53 13.83
CA ASN A 90 3.89 -9.14 13.01
C ASN A 90 3.89 -8.56 11.59
N ALA A 91 4.03 -9.43 10.57
CA ALA A 91 4.34 -9.01 9.20
C ALA A 91 3.26 -8.15 8.51
N TRP A 92 2.02 -8.23 8.96
CA TRP A 92 0.87 -7.59 8.32
C TRP A 92 0.10 -6.62 9.23
N THR A 93 0.61 -6.40 10.45
CA THR A 93 -0.01 -5.49 11.40
C THR A 93 0.53 -4.07 11.20
N ILE A 94 -0.40 -3.11 11.12
CA ILE A 94 -0.10 -1.68 10.94
C ILE A 94 -0.82 -0.88 12.03
N ALA A 95 -0.12 0.11 12.58
CA ALA A 95 -0.72 1.17 13.38
C ALA A 95 -0.85 2.44 12.52
N SER A 96 -1.97 3.16 12.64
CA SER A 96 -2.16 4.43 11.92
C SER A 96 -3.02 5.42 12.70
N VAL A 97 -2.68 6.70 12.54
CA VAL A 97 -3.32 7.81 13.26
C VAL A 97 -3.89 8.84 12.29
N ALA A 98 -4.97 9.47 12.69
CA ALA A 98 -5.64 10.49 11.88
C ALA A 98 -6.08 11.70 12.72
N GLU A 99 -6.43 12.78 12.03
CA GLU A 99 -6.93 14.03 12.63
C GLU A 99 -8.33 13.90 13.28
N ASP A 100 -8.97 12.73 13.20
CA ASP A 100 -10.23 12.43 13.90
C ASP A 100 -10.01 11.92 15.34
N ASN A 101 -8.78 12.03 15.84
CA ASN A 101 -8.33 11.57 17.15
C ASN A 101 -8.38 10.04 17.33
N ILE A 102 -8.43 9.27 16.23
CA ILE A 102 -8.49 7.82 16.27
C ILE A 102 -7.13 7.21 15.90
N LEU A 103 -6.72 6.23 16.70
CA LEU A 103 -5.66 5.28 16.38
C LEU A 103 -6.32 3.97 15.95
N HIS A 104 -5.90 3.44 14.80
CA HIS A 104 -6.21 2.08 14.40
C HIS A 104 -4.98 1.19 14.51
N ILE A 105 -5.16 -0.01 15.05
CA ILE A 105 -4.22 -1.13 14.91
C ILE A 105 -5.00 -2.22 14.17
N TRP A 106 -4.51 -2.60 13.00
CA TRP A 106 -5.26 -3.42 12.07
C TRP A 106 -4.33 -4.34 11.27
N GLU A 107 -4.93 -5.38 10.70
CA GLU A 107 -4.28 -6.38 9.85
C GLU A 107 -5.22 -6.70 8.67
N MET A 108 -4.67 -6.99 7.50
CA MET A 108 -5.42 -7.47 6.35
C MET A 108 -5.79 -8.94 6.54
N GLU A 109 -6.92 -9.37 5.98
CA GLU A 109 -7.25 -10.79 5.99
C GLU A 109 -6.25 -11.58 5.11
N GLU A 110 -5.84 -12.76 5.58
CA GLU A 110 -4.88 -13.66 4.95
C GLU A 110 -5.16 -13.96 3.46
N HIS A 111 -6.42 -14.12 3.05
CA HIS A 111 -6.80 -14.40 1.67
C HIS A 111 -6.37 -13.28 0.71
N ILE A 112 -6.30 -12.03 1.17
CA ILE A 112 -5.95 -10.87 0.33
C ILE A 112 -4.51 -10.98 -0.19
N TYR A 113 -3.60 -11.44 0.67
CA TYR A 113 -2.17 -11.54 0.33
C TYR A 113 -1.68 -12.97 0.04
N THR A 114 -2.53 -13.99 0.21
CA THR A 114 -2.21 -15.37 -0.16
C THR A 114 -2.72 -15.78 -1.54
N GLN A 115 -3.81 -15.18 -2.05
CA GLN A 115 -4.33 -15.48 -3.39
C GLN A 115 -3.32 -15.24 -4.52
N ALA A 116 -2.36 -14.33 -4.35
CA ALA A 116 -1.24 -14.14 -5.30
C ALA A 116 -0.32 -15.36 -5.48
N LYS A 117 -0.38 -16.37 -4.60
CA LYS A 117 0.39 -17.60 -4.77
C LYS A 117 -0.35 -18.69 -5.54
N VAL A 118 -1.68 -18.68 -5.53
CA VAL A 118 -2.49 -19.81 -6.02
C VAL A 118 -2.57 -19.85 -7.55
N GLU A 119 -2.39 -18.71 -8.24
CA GLU A 119 -2.39 -18.67 -9.71
C GLU A 119 -1.07 -19.14 -10.36
N MET A 120 -0.09 -19.59 -9.57
CA MET A 120 1.23 -20.04 -10.07
C MET A 120 1.53 -21.54 -9.89
N GLU A 121 0.55 -22.38 -9.53
CA GLU A 121 0.70 -23.83 -9.65
C GLU A 121 -0.04 -24.39 -10.89
N PRO A 122 0.60 -25.27 -11.68
CA PRO A 122 0.08 -25.77 -12.95
C PRO A 122 -1.11 -26.74 -12.82
#